data_AF-S4RLY4-F1
#
_entry.id   AF-S4RLY4-F1
#
_cell.length_a   1.000
_cell.length_b   1.000
_cell.length_c   1.000
_cell.angle_alpha   90.00
_cell.angle_beta   90.00
_cell.angle_gamma   90.00
#
_symmetry.space_group_name_H-M   'P 1'
#
loop_
_entity.id
_entity.type
_entity.pdbx_description
1 polymer ?
#
loop_
_entity_poly.entity_id
_entity_poly.type
_entity_poly.pdbx_seq_one_letter_code
_entity_poly.pdbx_strand_id
1 'polypeptide(L)'
;MEHDRGFTNRFDDLAGSPLPGRSREALLPLVTAMLDAIAGQAPPGSGEGDGVGKRAAAVSVAPAGGLYRGPAGMALALAFAAAPDSSLLPELDAGRRERYADAARRLAEASVEYAEEMEESGSETSAAFLLGGAGAFVAAALASGAAGRTAAAVGHAQSFARLHRELQPRAVTVRAHRLGSDELFVGRAGILCGALLLKRRLGIEILTDEETSTVCQAIVDSGKEYAARKHKPVPLMYAYYGTEYLGTWHHLST
;
A
#
# COMPACT_ATOMS: atom_id res chain seq x y z
N MET A 1 -18.93 24.31 -12.14
CA MET A 1 -18.03 24.09 -13.29
C MET A 1 -17.41 22.70 -13.12
N GLU A 2 -18.23 21.65 -13.29
CA GLU A 2 -17.83 20.24 -13.13
C GLU A 2 -17.83 19.46 -14.46
N HIS A 3 -18.44 20.03 -15.51
CA HIS A 3 -18.64 19.36 -16.79
C HIS A 3 -17.37 19.23 -17.65
N ASP A 4 -16.29 19.95 -17.34
CA ASP A 4 -15.06 19.95 -18.15
C ASP A 4 -14.02 18.90 -17.72
N ARG A 5 -14.25 18.17 -16.62
CA ARG A 5 -13.27 17.21 -16.06
C ARG A 5 -13.69 15.74 -16.16
N GLY A 6 -14.86 15.46 -16.73
CA GLY A 6 -15.39 14.10 -16.86
C GLY A 6 -15.78 13.76 -18.30
N PHE A 7 -15.59 12.52 -18.71
CA PHE A 7 -16.25 12.02 -19.91
C PHE A 7 -17.75 11.91 -19.65
N THR A 8 -18.57 12.23 -20.65
CA THR A 8 -20.01 11.96 -20.57
C THR A 8 -20.22 10.48 -20.26
N ASN A 9 -20.85 10.19 -19.12
CA ASN A 9 -21.19 8.82 -18.75
C ASN A 9 -22.13 8.24 -19.82
N ARG A 10 -21.70 7.16 -20.47
CA ARG A 10 -22.46 6.47 -21.53
C ARG A 10 -23.24 5.26 -21.02
N PHE A 11 -23.14 4.97 -19.73
CA PHE A 11 -23.82 3.84 -19.11
C PHE A 11 -25.14 4.30 -18.51
N ASP A 12 -26.18 3.49 -18.73
CA ASP A 12 -27.48 3.70 -18.09
C ASP A 12 -27.38 3.52 -16.57
N ASP A 13 -28.20 4.26 -15.83
CA ASP A 13 -28.34 4.08 -14.39
C ASP A 13 -28.90 2.69 -14.07
N LEU A 14 -28.46 2.12 -12.95
CA LEU A 14 -28.86 0.77 -12.54
C LEU A 14 -30.36 0.73 -12.20
N ALA A 15 -31.17 0.08 -13.04
CA ALA A 15 -32.62 -0.07 -12.86
C ALA A 15 -33.04 -1.21 -11.89
N GLY A 16 -32.21 -1.56 -10.91
CA GLY A 16 -32.54 -2.55 -9.87
C GLY A 16 -32.33 -4.02 -10.22
N SER A 17 -31.81 -4.34 -11.41
CA SER A 17 -31.32 -5.68 -11.76
C SER A 17 -29.98 -5.57 -12.51
N PRO A 18 -29.00 -6.46 -12.25
CA PRO A 18 -27.77 -6.48 -13.04
C PRO A 18 -28.10 -6.60 -14.52
N LEU A 19 -27.41 -5.83 -15.37
CA LEU A 19 -27.62 -5.89 -16.83
C LEU A 19 -27.45 -7.35 -17.31
N PRO A 20 -28.40 -7.88 -18.11
CA PRO A 20 -28.29 -9.23 -18.67
C PRO A 20 -26.95 -9.43 -19.39
N GLY A 21 -26.25 -10.52 -19.08
CA GLY A 21 -24.95 -10.84 -19.70
C GLY A 21 -23.73 -10.11 -19.09
N ARG A 22 -23.90 -9.33 -18.03
CA ARG A 22 -22.79 -8.73 -17.26
C ARG A 22 -22.58 -9.47 -15.95
N SER A 23 -22.11 -10.71 -16.05
CA SER A 23 -21.71 -11.52 -14.90
C SER A 23 -20.23 -11.30 -14.55
N ARG A 24 -19.78 -11.81 -13.40
CA ARG A 24 -18.38 -11.73 -12.98
C ARG A 24 -17.46 -12.43 -13.98
N GLU A 25 -17.93 -13.57 -14.51
CA GLU A 25 -17.25 -14.37 -15.52
C GLU A 25 -17.07 -13.59 -16.84
N ALA A 26 -18.05 -12.76 -17.21
CA ALA A 26 -17.95 -11.93 -18.41
C ALA A 26 -16.90 -10.81 -18.30
N LEU A 27 -16.62 -10.33 -17.08
CA LEU A 27 -15.59 -9.32 -16.82
C LEU A 27 -14.21 -9.92 -16.56
N LEU A 28 -14.14 -11.21 -16.25
CA LEU A 28 -12.89 -11.89 -15.92
C LEU A 28 -11.79 -11.68 -16.98
N PRO A 29 -12.04 -11.84 -18.30
CA PRO A 29 -11.00 -11.64 -19.31
C PRO A 29 -10.39 -10.23 -19.29
N LEU A 30 -11.22 -9.20 -19.06
CA LEU A 30 -10.78 -7.81 -19.00
C LEU A 30 -9.88 -7.58 -17.78
N VAL A 31 -10.30 -8.08 -16.61
CA VAL A 31 -9.50 -7.95 -15.38
C VAL A 31 -8.21 -8.75 -15.48
N THR A 32 -8.25 -9.98 -15.98
CA THR A 32 -7.04 -10.79 -16.16
C THR A 32 -6.10 -10.20 -17.19
N ALA A 33 -6.59 -9.55 -18.25
CA ALA A 33 -5.70 -8.87 -19.22
C ALA A 33 -4.93 -7.72 -18.57
N MET A 34 -5.56 -6.95 -17.67
CA MET A 34 -4.88 -5.92 -16.90
C MET A 34 -3.83 -6.51 -15.95
N LEU A 35 -4.18 -7.57 -15.22
CA LEU A 35 -3.25 -8.23 -14.29
C LEU A 35 -2.11 -8.93 -15.03
N ASP A 36 -2.37 -9.53 -16.19
CA ASP A 36 -1.35 -10.12 -17.07
C ASP A 36 -0.37 -9.05 -17.55
N ALA A 37 -0.86 -7.85 -17.91
CA ALA A 37 -0.01 -6.72 -18.28
C ALA A 37 0.84 -6.18 -17.12
N ILE A 38 0.31 -6.22 -15.88
CA ILE A 38 1.09 -5.88 -14.68
C ILE A 38 2.14 -6.97 -14.40
N ALA A 39 1.75 -8.24 -14.46
CA ALA A 39 2.66 -9.36 -14.23
C ALA A 39 3.81 -9.41 -15.26
N GLY A 40 3.54 -9.01 -16.50
CA GLY A 40 4.55 -8.88 -17.56
C GLY A 40 5.61 -7.80 -17.31
N GLN A 41 5.39 -6.89 -16.34
CA GLN A 41 6.38 -5.89 -15.94
C GLN A 41 7.34 -6.39 -14.85
N ALA A 42 7.12 -7.59 -14.30
CA ALA A 42 7.98 -8.14 -13.28
C ALA A 42 9.40 -8.41 -13.84
N PRO A 43 10.46 -8.12 -13.06
CA PRO A 43 11.82 -8.39 -13.50
C PRO A 43 12.02 -9.90 -13.76
N PRO A 44 12.94 -10.27 -14.67
CA PRO A 44 13.25 -11.67 -14.92
C PRO A 44 13.71 -12.34 -13.63
N GLY A 45 13.26 -13.57 -13.40
CA GLY A 45 13.71 -14.35 -12.24
C GLY A 45 15.19 -14.67 -12.38
N SER A 46 15.94 -14.57 -11.29
CA SER A 46 17.20 -15.28 -11.19
C SER A 46 16.88 -16.77 -11.30
N GLY A 47 17.24 -17.39 -12.43
CA GLY A 47 17.27 -18.84 -12.48
C GLY A 47 18.19 -19.33 -11.36
N GLU A 48 17.79 -20.40 -10.65
CA GLU A 48 18.72 -21.14 -9.82
C GLU A 48 19.85 -21.66 -10.73
N GLY A 49 20.96 -20.93 -10.78
CA GLY A 49 22.08 -21.24 -11.65
C GLY A 49 22.90 -20.01 -12.01
N ASP A 50 24.08 -19.93 -11.40
CA ASP A 50 25.23 -19.10 -11.77
C ASP A 50 25.20 -17.60 -11.46
N GLY A 51 25.95 -17.26 -10.41
CA GLY A 51 27.08 -16.36 -10.58
C GLY A 51 26.80 -14.86 -10.52
N VAL A 52 27.37 -14.25 -9.49
CA VAL A 52 27.76 -12.83 -9.38
C VAL A 52 27.74 -12.07 -10.72
N GLY A 53 26.87 -11.07 -10.79
CA GLY A 53 27.07 -9.89 -11.64
C GLY A 53 26.39 -9.94 -13.01
N LYS A 54 25.19 -9.36 -13.07
CA LYS A 54 24.80 -8.42 -14.14
C LYS A 54 23.61 -7.59 -13.64
N ARG A 55 23.87 -6.32 -13.32
CA ARG A 55 22.85 -5.28 -13.18
C ARG A 55 21.96 -5.35 -14.42
N ALA A 56 20.74 -5.86 -14.26
CA ALA A 56 19.75 -5.85 -15.31
C ALA A 56 19.48 -4.40 -15.68
N ALA A 57 19.65 -4.09 -16.97
CA ALA A 57 19.34 -2.78 -17.53
C ALA A 57 17.93 -2.38 -17.10
N ALA A 58 17.85 -1.21 -16.45
CA ALA A 58 16.63 -0.62 -15.97
C ALA A 58 15.59 -0.58 -17.09
N VAL A 59 14.58 -1.45 -16.99
CA VAL A 59 13.27 -1.14 -17.54
C VAL A 59 12.87 0.17 -16.86
N SER A 60 12.48 1.17 -17.64
CA SER A 60 12.25 2.56 -17.23
C SER A 60 11.01 2.73 -16.34
N VAL A 61 10.87 1.92 -15.29
CA VAL A 61 9.89 2.11 -14.24
C VAL A 61 10.39 3.28 -13.40
N ALA A 62 9.55 4.31 -13.28
CA ALA A 62 9.84 5.56 -12.59
C ALA A 62 10.46 5.33 -11.18
N PRO A 63 11.29 6.27 -10.67
CA PRO A 63 12.28 6.04 -9.60
C PRO A 63 11.70 5.97 -8.17
N ALA A 64 10.51 5.41 -8.00
CA ALA A 64 9.83 5.32 -6.71
C ALA A 64 9.34 3.89 -6.47
N GLY A 65 10.03 3.12 -5.61
CA GLY A 65 9.65 1.77 -5.21
C GLY A 65 8.39 1.66 -4.34
N GLY A 66 7.74 2.80 -4.00
CA GLY A 66 6.60 2.85 -3.08
C GLY A 66 5.26 2.41 -3.67
N LEU A 67 4.26 2.22 -2.80
CA LEU A 67 2.92 1.73 -3.17
C LEU A 67 2.16 2.64 -4.15
N TYR A 68 2.37 3.96 -4.09
CA TYR A 68 1.51 4.92 -4.81
C TYR A 68 1.72 4.94 -6.32
N ARG A 69 2.98 4.83 -6.79
CA ARG A 69 3.33 4.92 -8.22
C ARG A 69 4.35 3.87 -8.67
N GLY A 70 4.67 2.93 -7.78
CA GLY A 70 5.82 2.04 -7.93
C GLY A 70 5.48 0.57 -8.07
N PRO A 71 6.53 -0.25 -8.27
CA PRO A 71 6.42 -1.70 -8.35
C PRO A 71 5.77 -2.33 -7.11
N ALA A 72 5.87 -1.74 -5.92
CA ALA A 72 5.17 -2.23 -4.73
C ALA A 72 3.65 -2.19 -4.88
N GLY A 73 3.09 -1.16 -5.54
CA GLY A 73 1.65 -1.08 -5.79
C GLY A 73 1.17 -2.13 -6.79
N MET A 74 1.99 -2.39 -7.82
CA MET A 74 1.77 -3.48 -8.77
C MET A 74 1.83 -4.85 -8.09
N ALA A 75 2.84 -5.07 -7.25
CA ALA A 75 2.98 -6.26 -6.45
C ALA A 75 1.77 -6.48 -5.53
N LEU A 76 1.30 -5.42 -4.87
CA LEU A 76 0.12 -5.48 -4.00
C LEU A 76 -1.12 -5.94 -4.79
N ALA A 77 -1.37 -5.37 -5.96
CA ALA A 77 -2.50 -5.74 -6.80
C ALA A 77 -2.46 -7.23 -7.20
N LEU A 78 -1.30 -7.70 -7.65
CA LEU A 78 -1.10 -9.11 -8.02
C LEU A 78 -1.20 -10.04 -6.80
N ALA A 79 -0.65 -9.66 -5.64
CA ALA A 79 -0.75 -10.45 -4.42
C ALA A 79 -2.20 -10.61 -3.96
N PHE A 80 -3.02 -9.56 -4.06
CA PHE A 80 -4.46 -9.64 -3.76
C PHE A 80 -5.21 -10.56 -4.72
N ALA A 81 -4.87 -10.55 -6.01
CA ALA A 81 -5.47 -11.45 -7.00
C ALA A 81 -5.03 -12.91 -6.78
N ALA A 82 -3.76 -13.13 -6.44
CA ALA A 82 -3.16 -14.45 -6.30
C ALA A 82 -3.48 -15.14 -4.96
N ALA A 83 -3.82 -14.36 -3.93
CA ALA A 83 -3.96 -14.89 -2.58
C ALA A 83 -4.96 -16.06 -2.49
N PRO A 84 -4.65 -17.12 -1.72
CA PRO A 84 -5.50 -18.31 -1.62
C PRO A 84 -6.90 -18.02 -1.07
N ASP A 85 -7.02 -17.03 -0.19
CA ASP A 85 -8.25 -16.57 0.45
C ASP A 85 -9.03 -15.53 -0.38
N SER A 86 -8.53 -15.20 -1.58
CA SER A 86 -9.07 -14.09 -2.37
C SER A 86 -10.44 -14.41 -2.93
N SER A 87 -11.45 -13.77 -2.36
CA SER A 87 -12.82 -13.76 -2.90
C SER A 87 -12.99 -12.80 -4.09
N LEU A 88 -11.94 -12.07 -4.49
CA LEU A 88 -11.99 -11.06 -5.55
C LEU A 88 -12.08 -11.66 -6.95
N LEU A 89 -11.40 -12.80 -7.17
CA LEU A 89 -11.38 -13.51 -8.44
C LEU A 89 -11.42 -15.04 -8.18
N PRO A 90 -12.52 -15.60 -7.67
CA PRO A 90 -12.61 -17.03 -7.36
C PRO A 90 -12.47 -17.90 -8.62
N GLU A 91 -12.85 -17.39 -9.79
CA GLU A 91 -12.78 -18.07 -11.07
C GLU A 91 -11.35 -18.11 -11.67
N LEU A 92 -10.38 -17.48 -11.02
CA LEU A 92 -8.99 -17.46 -11.47
C LEU A 92 -8.37 -18.85 -11.34
N ASP A 93 -7.84 -19.37 -12.44
CA ASP A 93 -7.18 -20.68 -12.48
C ASP A 93 -5.87 -20.70 -11.67
N ALA A 94 -5.48 -21.89 -11.21
CA ALA A 94 -4.31 -22.07 -10.36
C ALA A 94 -3.00 -21.61 -11.04
N GLY A 95 -2.88 -21.80 -12.37
CA GLY A 95 -1.69 -21.38 -13.11
C GLY A 95 -1.56 -19.87 -13.20
N ARG A 96 -2.66 -19.12 -13.36
CA ARG A 96 -2.66 -17.66 -13.23
C ARG A 96 -2.35 -17.21 -11.80
N ARG A 97 -2.91 -17.85 -10.78
CA ARG A 97 -2.61 -17.52 -9.37
C ARG A 97 -1.12 -17.67 -9.08
N GLU A 98 -0.51 -18.77 -9.49
CA GLU A 98 0.92 -19.01 -9.30
C GLU A 98 1.77 -17.96 -10.04
N ARG A 99 1.45 -17.68 -11.31
CA ARG A 99 2.14 -16.64 -12.09
C ARG A 99 2.02 -15.26 -11.45
N TYR A 100 0.84 -14.89 -10.95
CA TYR A 100 0.64 -13.61 -10.28
C TYR A 100 1.36 -13.55 -8.93
N ALA A 101 1.36 -14.63 -8.15
CA ALA A 101 2.09 -14.68 -6.88
C ALA A 101 3.61 -14.51 -7.10
N ASP A 102 4.17 -15.19 -8.10
CA ASP A 102 5.58 -15.08 -8.41
C ASP A 102 5.95 -13.72 -9.01
N ALA A 103 5.14 -13.17 -9.93
CA ALA A 103 5.34 -11.82 -10.44
C ALA A 103 5.23 -10.75 -9.34
N ALA A 104 4.25 -10.89 -8.44
CA ALA A 104 4.08 -10.01 -7.27
C ALA A 104 5.35 -10.00 -6.41
N ARG A 105 5.89 -11.18 -6.13
CA ARG A 105 7.10 -11.32 -5.32
C ARG A 105 8.28 -10.61 -5.96
N ARG A 106 8.54 -10.83 -7.25
CA ARG A 106 9.68 -10.22 -7.96
C ARG A 106 9.58 -8.68 -8.02
N LEU A 107 8.36 -8.16 -8.22
CA LEU A 107 8.11 -6.72 -8.15
C LEU A 107 8.31 -6.16 -6.74
N ALA A 108 7.89 -6.91 -5.72
CA ALA A 108 8.05 -6.50 -4.33
C ALA A 108 9.52 -6.56 -3.88
N GLU A 109 10.30 -7.56 -4.29
CA GLU A 109 11.74 -7.67 -4.01
C GLU A 109 12.50 -6.46 -4.54
N ALA A 110 12.25 -6.06 -5.80
CA ALA A 110 12.82 -4.84 -6.37
C ALA A 110 12.41 -3.56 -5.60
N SER A 111 11.24 -3.58 -4.95
CA SER A 111 10.76 -2.46 -4.12
C SER A 111 11.38 -2.46 -2.73
N VAL A 112 11.71 -3.63 -2.18
CA VAL A 112 12.38 -3.79 -0.89
C VAL A 112 13.82 -3.31 -0.98
N GLU A 113 14.55 -3.67 -2.03
CA GLU A 113 15.92 -3.16 -2.25
C GLU A 113 15.94 -1.62 -2.24
N TYR A 114 15.00 -0.99 -2.95
CA TYR A 114 14.83 0.47 -2.92
C TYR A 114 14.48 1.02 -1.52
N ALA A 115 13.64 0.31 -0.77
CA ALA A 115 13.25 0.71 0.59
C ALA A 115 14.42 0.62 1.58
N GLU A 116 15.26 -0.41 1.46
CA GLU A 116 16.47 -0.57 2.26
C GLU A 116 17.48 0.54 1.95
N GLU A 117 17.70 0.88 0.68
CA GLU A 117 18.53 2.03 0.30
C GLU A 117 17.99 3.37 0.86
N MET A 118 16.67 3.55 0.90
CA MET A 118 16.04 4.74 1.51
C MET A 118 16.26 4.80 3.04
N GLU A 119 16.24 3.64 3.71
CA GLU A 119 16.51 3.53 5.15
C GLU A 119 17.99 3.83 5.45
N GLU A 120 18.91 3.21 4.72
CA GLU A 120 20.36 3.41 4.88
C GLU A 120 20.79 4.86 4.63
N SER A 121 20.17 5.52 3.65
CA SER A 121 20.39 6.94 3.36
C SER A 121 19.75 7.89 4.37
N GLY A 122 18.98 7.38 5.33
CA GLY A 122 18.30 8.18 6.34
C GLY A 122 17.17 9.06 5.76
N SER A 123 16.56 8.64 4.65
CA SER A 123 15.50 9.41 4.00
C SER A 123 14.32 9.66 4.93
N GLU A 124 13.82 10.89 4.95
CA GLU A 124 12.63 11.27 5.70
C GLU A 124 11.43 10.40 5.31
N THR A 125 11.30 9.99 4.05
CA THR A 125 10.17 9.19 3.58
C THR A 125 10.34 7.68 3.77
N SER A 126 11.45 7.20 4.36
CA SER A 126 11.68 5.75 4.51
C SER A 126 10.49 5.06 5.21
N ALA A 127 9.98 5.68 6.26
CA ALA A 127 8.87 5.13 7.04
C ALA A 127 7.46 5.52 6.53
N ALA A 128 7.36 6.25 5.40
CA ALA A 128 6.08 6.59 4.80
C ALA A 128 5.40 5.37 4.16
N PHE A 129 4.08 5.28 4.24
CA PHE A 129 3.33 4.12 3.75
C PHE A 129 3.13 4.15 2.23
N LEU A 130 2.37 5.10 1.68
CA LEU A 130 2.13 5.13 0.23
C LEU A 130 3.32 5.67 -0.58
N LEU A 131 4.03 6.65 -0.02
CA LEU A 131 5.13 7.34 -0.71
C LEU A 131 6.53 6.87 -0.28
N GLY A 132 6.61 5.89 0.62
CA GLY A 132 7.86 5.48 1.25
C GLY A 132 8.16 4.00 1.20
N GLY A 133 9.22 3.63 1.90
CA GLY A 133 9.71 2.24 1.98
C GLY A 133 8.84 1.34 2.86
N ALA A 134 8.15 1.89 3.87
CA ALA A 134 7.31 1.11 4.77
C ALA A 134 6.19 0.36 4.03
N GLY A 135 5.55 0.98 3.04
CA GLY A 135 4.55 0.30 2.21
C GLY A 135 5.12 -0.81 1.33
N ALA A 136 6.39 -0.70 0.91
CA ALA A 136 7.06 -1.74 0.13
C ALA A 136 7.23 -3.02 0.94
N PHE A 137 7.61 -2.92 2.22
CA PHE A 137 7.68 -4.08 3.11
C PHE A 137 6.31 -4.75 3.32
N VAL A 138 5.22 -3.99 3.41
CA VAL A 138 3.87 -4.56 3.49
C VAL A 138 3.49 -5.27 2.19
N ALA A 139 3.78 -4.68 1.03
CA ALA A 139 3.57 -5.34 -0.27
C ALA A 139 4.38 -6.64 -0.38
N ALA A 140 5.65 -6.62 0.05
CA ALA A 140 6.53 -7.80 0.03
C ALA A 140 6.05 -8.90 0.97
N ALA A 141 5.55 -8.54 2.16
CA ALA A 141 4.95 -9.51 3.07
C ALA A 141 3.74 -10.21 2.44
N LEU A 142 2.83 -9.43 1.84
CA LEU A 142 1.63 -9.95 1.19
C LEU A 142 1.96 -10.77 -0.07
N ALA A 143 2.91 -10.33 -0.89
CA ALA A 143 3.38 -11.07 -2.06
C ALA A 143 4.05 -12.39 -1.67
N SER A 144 4.88 -12.38 -0.62
CA SER A 144 5.50 -13.59 -0.07
C SER A 144 4.45 -14.56 0.47
N GLY A 145 3.44 -14.05 1.17
CA GLY A 145 2.31 -14.86 1.66
C GLY A 145 1.50 -15.49 0.52
N ALA A 146 1.19 -14.73 -0.52
CA ALA A 146 0.50 -15.23 -1.71
C ALA A 146 1.32 -16.31 -2.45
N ALA A 147 2.65 -16.22 -2.40
CA ALA A 147 3.58 -17.23 -2.93
C ALA A 147 3.87 -18.40 -1.96
N GLY A 148 3.17 -18.48 -0.81
CA GLY A 148 3.36 -19.54 0.18
C GLY A 148 4.68 -19.46 0.97
N ARG A 149 5.40 -18.33 0.92
CA ARG A 149 6.69 -18.11 1.57
C ARG A 149 6.52 -17.46 2.94
N THR A 150 5.93 -18.19 3.88
CA THR A 150 5.55 -17.67 5.21
C THR A 150 6.72 -17.04 5.98
N ALA A 151 7.92 -17.64 5.95
CA ALA A 151 9.08 -17.09 6.64
C ALA A 151 9.52 -15.72 6.07
N ALA A 152 9.54 -15.57 4.75
CA ALA A 152 9.83 -14.29 4.10
C ALA A 152 8.73 -13.26 4.40
N ALA A 153 7.46 -13.68 4.40
CA ALA A 153 6.34 -12.81 4.75
C ALA A 153 6.47 -12.22 6.16
N VAL A 154 6.85 -13.05 7.14
CA VAL A 154 7.12 -12.62 8.52
C VAL A 154 8.32 -11.68 8.57
N GLY A 155 9.41 -11.98 7.85
CA GLY A 155 10.60 -11.11 7.79
C GLY A 155 10.27 -9.70 7.29
N HIS A 156 9.52 -9.59 6.18
CA HIS A 156 9.11 -8.28 5.67
C HIS A 156 8.15 -7.54 6.63
N ALA A 157 7.21 -8.25 7.26
CA ALA A 157 6.35 -7.66 8.28
C ALA A 157 7.14 -7.11 9.48
N GLN A 158 8.23 -7.80 9.88
CA GLN A 158 9.14 -7.33 10.92
C GLN A 158 9.94 -6.10 10.49
N SER A 159 10.37 -6.01 9.23
CA SER A 159 11.01 -4.79 8.70
C SER A 159 10.06 -3.60 8.73
N PHE A 160 8.79 -3.79 8.35
CA PHE A 160 7.77 -2.75 8.50
C PHE A 160 7.60 -2.31 9.98
N ALA A 161 7.55 -3.27 10.90
CA ALA A 161 7.45 -2.98 12.33
C ALA A 161 8.68 -2.23 12.88
N ARG A 162 9.89 -2.55 12.40
CA ARG A 162 11.14 -1.86 12.78
C ARG A 162 11.07 -0.38 12.40
N LEU A 163 10.79 -0.07 11.13
CA LEU A 163 10.66 1.31 10.65
C LEU A 163 9.64 2.11 11.47
N HIS A 164 8.53 1.47 11.85
CA HIS A 164 7.54 2.11 12.70
C HIS A 164 8.05 2.40 14.13
N ARG A 165 8.71 1.44 14.79
CA ARG A 165 9.23 1.65 16.16
C ARG A 165 10.27 2.75 16.22
N GLU A 166 11.05 2.95 15.16
CA GLU A 166 11.99 4.08 15.08
C GLU A 166 11.28 5.45 14.98
N LEU A 167 10.04 5.47 14.47
CA LEU A 167 9.20 6.67 14.46
C LEU A 167 8.47 6.93 15.79
N GLN A 168 8.16 5.89 16.58
CA GLN A 168 7.40 6.04 17.84
C GLN A 168 8.01 7.02 18.86
N PRO A 169 9.34 7.06 19.11
CA PRO A 169 9.94 8.04 20.03
C PRO A 169 9.82 9.49 19.54
N ARG A 170 9.61 9.70 18.23
CA ARG A 170 9.47 11.03 17.62
C ARG A 170 8.01 11.50 17.55
N ALA A 171 7.05 10.60 17.79
CA ALA A 171 5.61 10.82 17.59
C ALA A 171 4.93 11.71 18.66
N VAL A 172 5.62 12.07 19.74
CA VAL A 172 5.08 12.93 20.82
C VAL A 172 5.36 14.41 20.57
N THR A 173 6.24 14.76 19.63
CA THR A 173 6.52 16.18 19.33
C THR A 173 5.58 16.67 18.23
N VAL A 174 4.47 17.29 18.63
CA VAL A 174 3.46 17.96 17.77
C VAL A 174 4.04 19.04 16.81
N ARG A 175 5.36 19.26 16.84
CA ARG A 175 6.06 20.33 16.13
C ARG A 175 7.17 19.89 15.18
N ALA A 176 7.52 18.61 15.09
CA ALA A 176 8.57 18.17 14.16
C ALA A 176 7.97 17.78 12.79
N HIS A 177 8.02 18.76 11.89
CA HIS A 177 7.89 18.71 10.44
C HIS A 177 7.74 17.34 9.71
N ARG A 178 6.84 17.36 8.72
CA ARG A 178 6.68 16.44 7.56
C ARG A 178 6.37 14.95 7.83
N LEU A 179 6.79 14.40 8.97
CA LEU A 179 6.57 12.99 9.36
C LEU A 179 5.57 12.80 10.52
N GLY A 180 5.21 13.88 11.22
CA GLY A 180 4.15 13.89 12.24
C GLY A 180 2.75 14.10 11.68
N SER A 181 2.50 13.74 10.41
CA SER A 181 1.18 13.87 9.80
C SER A 181 0.26 12.72 10.21
N ASP A 182 -1.06 12.92 10.07
CA ASP A 182 -2.08 11.93 10.42
C ASP A 182 -2.72 11.24 9.22
N GLU A 183 -2.21 11.53 8.03
CA GLU A 183 -2.78 11.06 6.77
C GLU A 183 -2.14 9.75 6.28
N LEU A 184 -2.69 9.20 5.20
CA LEU A 184 -2.38 7.85 4.74
C LEU A 184 -1.02 7.74 4.02
N PHE A 185 -0.53 8.81 3.40
CA PHE A 185 0.63 8.74 2.50
C PHE A 185 1.94 8.61 3.27
N VAL A 186 2.13 9.45 4.28
CA VAL A 186 3.36 9.59 5.07
C VAL A 186 3.11 9.58 6.58
N GLY A 187 1.84 9.62 7.01
CA GLY A 187 1.45 9.79 8.41
C GLY A 187 1.05 8.52 9.17
N ARG A 188 0.55 8.75 10.39
CA ARG A 188 0.15 7.70 11.35
C ARG A 188 -0.97 6.79 10.86
N ALA A 189 -1.87 7.28 10.01
CA ALA A 189 -2.89 6.43 9.39
C ALA A 189 -2.28 5.36 8.45
N GLY A 190 -1.13 5.65 7.82
CA GLY A 190 -0.38 4.69 7.02
C GLY A 190 0.11 3.49 7.84
N ILE A 191 0.58 3.74 9.06
CA ILE A 191 1.02 2.69 9.99
C ILE A 191 -0.15 1.75 10.34
N LEU A 192 -1.28 2.33 10.73
CA LEU A 192 -2.48 1.57 11.07
C LEU A 192 -2.98 0.75 9.87
N CYS A 193 -2.93 1.32 8.66
CA CYS A 193 -3.30 0.63 7.43
C CYS A 193 -2.41 -0.59 7.17
N GLY A 194 -1.09 -0.43 7.24
CA GLY A 194 -0.14 -1.52 7.06
C GLY A 194 -0.32 -2.63 8.10
N ALA A 195 -0.44 -2.27 9.38
CA ALA A 195 -0.68 -3.23 10.47
C ALA A 195 -1.99 -4.00 10.29
N LEU A 196 -3.07 -3.31 9.92
CA LEU A 196 -4.36 -3.94 9.68
C LEU A 196 -4.33 -4.90 8.49
N LEU A 197 -3.63 -4.52 7.41
CA LEU A 197 -3.47 -5.38 6.24
C LEU A 197 -2.73 -6.68 6.58
N LEU A 198 -1.62 -6.58 7.32
CA LEU A 198 -0.83 -7.74 7.74
C LEU A 198 -1.65 -8.67 8.67
N LYS A 199 -2.36 -8.09 9.65
CA LYS A 199 -3.21 -8.85 10.57
C LYS A 199 -4.34 -9.55 9.84
N ARG A 200 -5.06 -8.86 8.95
CA ARG A 200 -6.22 -9.42 8.25
C ARG A 200 -5.86 -10.47 7.20
N ARG A 201 -4.76 -10.28 6.47
CA ARG A 201 -4.43 -11.12 5.31
C ARG A 201 -3.47 -12.25 5.62
N LEU A 202 -2.60 -12.07 6.61
CA LEU A 202 -1.56 -13.05 6.95
C LEU A 202 -1.69 -13.55 8.40
N GLY A 203 -2.58 -12.98 9.20
CA GLY A 203 -2.64 -13.27 10.65
C GLY A 203 -1.41 -12.75 11.41
N ILE A 204 -0.60 -11.88 10.80
CA ILE A 204 0.61 -11.36 11.42
C ILE A 204 0.27 -10.08 12.18
N GLU A 205 0.41 -10.14 13.49
CA GLU A 205 0.19 -9.01 14.37
C GLU A 205 1.53 -8.32 14.67
N ILE A 206 1.64 -7.06 14.26
CA ILE A 206 2.85 -6.24 14.45
C ILE A 206 2.65 -5.08 15.44
N LEU A 207 1.39 -4.74 15.74
CA LEU A 207 1.00 -3.78 16.76
C LEU A 207 0.10 -4.52 17.73
N THR A 208 0.41 -4.42 19.01
CA THR A 208 -0.50 -4.80 20.09
C THR A 208 -1.72 -3.88 20.11
N ASP A 209 -2.78 -4.29 20.82
CA ASP A 209 -3.95 -3.43 21.03
C ASP A 209 -3.60 -2.12 21.77
N GLU A 210 -2.61 -2.16 22.66
CA GLU A 210 -2.09 -0.99 23.38
C GLU A 210 -1.34 -0.04 22.45
N GLU A 211 -0.44 -0.55 21.61
CA GLU A 211 0.27 0.25 20.61
C GLU A 211 -0.69 0.84 19.57
N THR A 212 -1.67 0.04 19.13
CA THR A 212 -2.74 0.49 18.22
C THR A 212 -3.53 1.64 18.85
N SER A 213 -3.95 1.48 20.11
CA SER A 213 -4.66 2.52 20.86
C SER A 213 -3.81 3.78 21.04
N THR A 214 -2.51 3.63 21.26
CA THR A 214 -1.56 4.74 21.39
C THR A 214 -1.47 5.55 20.09
N VAL A 215 -1.33 4.88 18.94
CA VAL A 215 -1.29 5.56 17.63
C VAL A 215 -2.62 6.26 17.35
N CYS A 216 -3.76 5.60 17.60
CA CYS A 216 -5.09 6.19 17.45
C CYS A 216 -5.28 7.42 18.33
N GLN A 217 -4.89 7.34 19.60
CA GLN A 217 -4.99 8.45 20.54
C GLN A 217 -4.14 9.64 20.08
N ALA A 218 -2.93 9.37 19.58
CA ALA A 218 -2.04 10.40 19.07
C ALA A 218 -2.60 11.13 17.82
N ILE A 219 -3.35 10.41 16.96
CA ILE A 219 -4.09 11.01 15.82
C ILE A 219 -5.27 11.86 16.32
N VAL A 220 -5.98 11.42 17.36
CA VAL A 220 -7.11 12.17 17.92
C VAL A 220 -6.61 13.46 18.60
N ASP A 221 -5.55 13.37 19.39
CA ASP A 221 -5.05 14.51 20.15
C ASP A 221 -4.43 15.58 19.25
N SER A 222 -3.69 15.19 18.21
CA SER A 222 -3.21 16.16 17.20
C SER A 222 -4.37 16.85 16.47
N GLY A 223 -5.43 16.11 16.15
CA GLY A 223 -6.62 16.65 15.50
C GLY A 223 -7.36 17.67 16.35
N LYS A 224 -7.52 17.36 17.66
CA LYS A 224 -8.12 18.28 18.64
C LYS A 224 -7.26 19.53 18.81
N GLU A 225 -5.95 19.37 18.98
CA GLU A 225 -5.04 20.49 19.15
C GLU A 225 -5.06 21.42 17.94
N TYR A 226 -5.01 20.86 16.73
CA TYR A 226 -5.05 21.65 15.50
C TYR A 226 -6.39 22.39 15.37
N ALA A 227 -7.52 21.72 15.60
CA ALA A 227 -8.85 22.34 15.57
C ALA A 227 -8.97 23.49 16.57
N ALA A 228 -8.55 23.29 17.82
CA ALA A 228 -8.55 24.32 18.86
C ALA A 228 -7.67 25.52 18.47
N ARG A 229 -6.43 25.26 18.03
CA ARG A 229 -5.46 26.28 17.63
C ARG A 229 -5.91 27.10 16.42
N LYS A 230 -6.63 26.50 15.48
CA LYS A 230 -7.15 27.15 14.28
C LYS A 230 -8.62 27.58 14.41
N HIS A 231 -9.18 27.49 15.62
CA HIS A 231 -10.56 27.86 15.96
C HIS A 231 -11.58 27.26 14.98
N LYS A 232 -11.43 25.97 14.69
CA LYS A 232 -12.28 25.27 13.73
C LYS A 232 -13.61 24.91 14.37
N PRO A 233 -14.72 24.99 13.62
CA PRO A 233 -16.06 24.62 14.12
C PRO A 233 -16.29 23.10 14.19
N VAL A 234 -15.24 22.30 14.00
CA VAL A 234 -15.28 20.84 14.01
C VAL A 234 -14.36 20.29 15.11
N PRO A 235 -14.71 19.16 15.75
CA PRO A 235 -13.97 18.66 16.91
C PRO A 235 -12.56 18.16 16.58
N LEU A 236 -12.32 17.77 15.33
CA LEU A 236 -11.02 17.32 14.81
C LEU A 236 -10.75 18.02 13.49
N MET A 237 -9.53 18.52 13.31
CA MET A 237 -9.08 19.07 12.03
C MET A 237 -7.60 18.75 11.85
N TYR A 238 -7.16 18.62 10.61
CA TYR A 238 -5.81 18.25 10.27
C TYR A 238 -5.30 19.09 9.10
N ALA A 239 -3.98 19.18 8.94
CA ALA A 239 -3.38 19.82 7.78
C ALA A 239 -2.11 19.09 7.35
N TYR A 240 -1.84 19.16 6.05
CA TYR A 240 -0.64 18.62 5.43
C TYR A 240 0.00 19.74 4.61
N TYR A 241 1.28 20.01 4.84
CA TYR A 241 1.97 21.20 4.31
C TYR A 241 1.22 22.53 4.57
N GLY A 242 0.53 22.64 5.70
CA GLY A 242 -0.21 23.85 6.07
C GLY A 242 -1.55 24.04 5.36
N THR A 243 -1.91 23.11 4.45
CA THR A 243 -3.21 23.10 3.76
C THR A 243 -4.15 22.12 4.46
N GLU A 244 -5.38 22.59 4.72
CA GLU A 244 -6.50 21.76 5.18
C GLU A 244 -7.15 21.14 3.96
N TYR A 245 -6.96 19.84 3.74
CA TYR A 245 -7.65 19.15 2.65
C TYR A 245 -8.99 18.60 3.15
N LEU A 246 -9.98 18.57 2.28
CA LEU A 246 -11.24 17.86 2.50
C LEU A 246 -11.27 16.74 1.45
N GLY A 247 -11.01 15.50 1.87
CA GLY A 247 -10.90 14.35 0.97
C GLY A 247 -10.13 13.18 1.58
N THR A 248 -10.54 11.95 1.22
CA THR A 248 -10.08 10.65 1.73
C THR A 248 -8.57 10.42 1.73
N TRP A 249 -7.85 11.07 0.82
CA TRP A 249 -6.43 10.83 0.59
C TRP A 249 -5.54 11.61 1.54
N HIS A 250 -5.90 12.86 1.81
CA HIS A 250 -5.05 13.74 2.60
C HIS A 250 -5.64 14.05 3.98
N HIS A 251 -6.96 13.98 4.24
CA HIS A 251 -7.58 14.26 5.56
C HIS A 251 -9.02 13.67 5.65
N LEU A 252 -9.92 14.30 6.44
CA LEU A 252 -11.28 13.81 6.73
C LEU A 252 -12.02 13.35 5.47
N SER A 253 -12.55 12.14 5.53
CA SER A 253 -13.67 11.68 4.71
C SER A 253 -14.92 11.71 5.57
N THR A 254 -15.96 12.40 5.10
CA THR A 254 -17.31 12.33 5.66
C THR A 254 -17.97 11.02 5.32
#